data_AF-A0A2D5TG33-F1
#
_entry.id   AF-A0A2D5TG33-F1
#
_cell.length_a   1.000
_cell.length_b   1.000
_cell.length_c   1.000
_cell.angle_alpha   90.00
_cell.angle_beta   90.00
_cell.angle_gamma   90.00
#
_symmetry.space_group_name_H-M   'P 1'
#
loop_
_entity.id
_entity.type
_entity.pdbx_description
1 polymer ?
#
loop_
_entity_poly.entity_id
_entity_poly.type
_entity_poly.pdbx_seq_one_letter_code
_entity_poly.pdbx_strand_id
1 'polypeptide(L)'
;MSANINIMIKAARRAGRSLMRDFGEVENLQVSTKGPGDFVSRADLKAEEMLKEDLMEARPNYGWLAEESAEIPGDDPTRRWIVDPLDGTTNFLHGLPHWAISIALEHKSEIVAAVVYNPAGEELFAAEKGAGAWMNDRRLRASGRTNMIEMIFSTGLPFAGRSDLPETLSDLARILPGCAGVRRWGAASLDLAYTAAGRYDGFWERKLKPWDMAAGILLVKEAGGLIDGMIRGNNPIEEGSIIASNSAVFDRFCRLVRDV
;
A
#
# COMPACT_ATOMS: atom_id res chain seq x y z
N MET A 1 -9.90 -18.17 -5.77
CA MET A 1 -8.56 -17.67 -5.45
C MET A 1 -7.54 -18.68 -5.93
N SER A 2 -6.53 -18.25 -6.68
CA SER A 2 -5.47 -19.12 -7.18
C SER A 2 -4.56 -19.63 -6.07
N ALA A 3 -3.68 -20.57 -6.42
CA ALA A 3 -2.63 -21.06 -5.53
C ALA A 3 -1.72 -19.92 -5.04
N ASN A 4 -1.42 -18.92 -5.88
CA ASN A 4 -0.56 -17.81 -5.49
C ASN A 4 -1.21 -16.94 -4.40
N ILE A 5 -2.47 -16.57 -4.56
CA ILE A 5 -3.21 -15.81 -3.52
C ILE A 5 -3.26 -16.57 -2.20
N ASN A 6 -3.54 -17.88 -2.23
CA ASN A 6 -3.59 -18.68 -1.01
C ASN A 6 -2.26 -18.68 -0.25
N ILE A 7 -1.14 -18.76 -0.97
CA ILE A 7 0.21 -18.67 -0.40
C ILE A 7 0.43 -17.27 0.22
N MET A 8 0.12 -16.20 -0.52
CA MET A 8 0.28 -14.81 -0.06
C MET A 8 -0.54 -14.54 1.21
N ILE A 9 -1.81 -14.97 1.25
CA ILE A 9 -2.69 -14.83 2.41
C ILE A 9 -2.15 -15.59 3.63
N LYS A 10 -1.65 -16.81 3.42
CA LYS A 10 -1.08 -17.62 4.50
C LYS A 10 0.15 -16.93 5.09
N ALA A 11 1.05 -16.44 4.23
CA ALA A 11 2.26 -15.71 4.61
C ALA A 11 1.92 -14.42 5.38
N ALA A 12 1.05 -13.56 4.81
CA ALA A 12 0.59 -12.33 5.44
C ALA A 12 -0.03 -12.57 6.83
N ARG A 13 -0.88 -13.61 6.96
CA ARG A 13 -1.48 -13.96 8.27
C ARG A 13 -0.44 -14.47 9.27
N ARG A 14 0.57 -15.24 8.82
CA ARG A 14 1.65 -15.75 9.68
C ARG A 14 2.48 -14.59 10.23
N ALA A 15 2.96 -13.70 9.35
CA ALA A 15 3.72 -12.52 9.72
C ALA A 15 2.89 -11.53 10.56
N GLY A 16 1.62 -11.31 10.19
CA GLY A 16 0.71 -10.41 10.91
C GLY A 16 0.44 -10.85 12.35
N ARG A 17 0.40 -12.15 12.64
CA ARG A 17 0.34 -12.64 14.04
C ARG A 17 1.63 -12.34 14.81
N SER A 18 2.78 -12.30 14.15
CA SER A 18 4.01 -11.85 14.81
C SER A 18 3.94 -10.36 15.12
N LEU A 19 3.62 -9.54 14.11
CA LEU A 19 3.51 -8.09 14.28
C LEU A 19 2.48 -7.71 15.33
N MET A 20 1.34 -8.40 15.44
CA MET A 20 0.36 -8.13 16.50
C MET A 20 0.88 -8.42 17.91
N ARG A 21 1.73 -9.44 18.09
CA ARG A 21 2.38 -9.68 19.39
C ARG A 21 3.36 -8.56 19.71
N ASP A 22 4.19 -8.20 18.74
CA ASP A 22 5.19 -7.15 18.87
C ASP A 22 4.49 -5.78 19.11
N PHE A 23 3.36 -5.51 18.44
CA PHE A 23 2.53 -4.30 18.61
C PHE A 23 1.95 -4.18 20.03
N GLY A 24 1.50 -5.29 20.61
CA GLY A 24 1.00 -5.33 22.00
C GLY A 24 2.07 -5.04 23.05
N GLU A 25 3.37 -5.14 22.70
CA GLU A 25 4.48 -4.83 23.58
C GLU A 25 4.99 -3.39 23.42
N VAL A 26 4.56 -2.64 22.39
CA VAL A 26 5.05 -1.28 22.05
C VAL A 26 4.93 -0.32 23.23
N GLU A 27 3.83 -0.35 23.98
CA GLU A 27 3.64 0.50 25.17
C GLU A 27 4.69 0.22 26.26
N ASN A 28 5.14 -1.03 26.40
CA ASN A 28 6.17 -1.42 27.36
C ASN A 28 7.57 -0.96 26.91
N LEU A 29 7.77 -0.72 25.62
CA LEU A 29 9.06 -0.34 25.04
C LEU A 29 9.33 1.15 25.06
N GLN A 30 8.30 2.00 25.14
CA GLN A 30 8.48 3.44 25.36
C GLN A 30 9.25 3.76 26.66
N VAL A 31 9.33 2.79 27.59
CA VAL A 31 10.04 2.87 28.87
C VAL A 31 11.46 2.27 28.80
N SER A 32 11.84 1.62 27.70
CA SER A 32 13.09 0.86 27.55
C SER A 32 14.28 1.69 27.04
N THR A 33 15.48 1.40 27.56
CA THR A 33 16.75 2.04 27.19
C THR A 33 17.24 1.72 25.77
N LYS A 34 16.70 0.70 25.09
CA LYS A 34 17.10 0.32 23.73
C LYS A 34 16.50 1.19 22.62
N GLY A 35 15.68 2.18 22.97
CA GLY A 35 15.12 3.13 22.00
C GLY A 35 13.97 2.52 21.16
N PRO A 36 12.94 3.31 20.82
CA PRO A 36 11.83 2.83 20.00
C PRO A 36 12.26 2.38 18.59
N GLY A 37 13.22 3.06 17.97
CA GLY A 37 13.67 2.74 16.59
C GLY A 37 14.23 1.32 16.42
N ASP A 38 15.09 0.86 17.34
CA ASP A 38 15.66 -0.49 17.28
C ASP A 38 14.59 -1.59 17.41
N PHE A 39 13.48 -1.29 18.09
CA PHE A 39 12.40 -2.26 18.24
C PHE A 39 11.67 -2.49 16.92
N VAL A 40 11.27 -1.41 16.24
CA VAL A 40 10.50 -1.57 15.00
C VAL A 40 11.33 -2.19 13.91
N SER A 41 12.61 -1.80 13.77
CA SER A 41 13.51 -2.44 12.80
C SER A 41 13.59 -3.96 13.02
N ARG A 42 13.53 -4.44 14.26
CA ARG A 42 13.48 -5.89 14.54
C ARG A 42 12.14 -6.53 14.19
N ALA A 43 11.03 -5.82 14.36
CA ALA A 43 9.70 -6.30 13.99
C ALA A 43 9.58 -6.42 12.45
N ASP A 44 10.00 -5.39 11.71
CA ASP A 44 10.04 -5.36 10.24
C ASP A 44 10.92 -6.47 9.68
N LEU A 45 12.18 -6.56 10.11
CA LEU A 45 13.12 -7.59 9.64
C LEU A 45 12.61 -9.01 9.88
N LYS A 46 12.01 -9.26 11.05
CA LYS A 46 11.43 -10.57 11.40
C LYS A 46 10.19 -10.88 10.55
N ALA A 47 9.34 -9.89 10.32
CA ALA A 47 8.18 -10.06 9.44
C ALA A 47 8.62 -10.34 8.01
N GLU A 48 9.63 -9.62 7.50
CA GLU A 48 10.19 -9.86 6.17
C GLU A 48 10.78 -11.26 6.05
N GLU A 49 11.58 -11.71 7.01
CA GLU A 49 12.17 -13.05 7.02
C GLU A 49 11.07 -14.13 6.95
N MET A 50 10.01 -14.01 7.76
CA MET A 50 8.88 -14.95 7.74
C MET A 50 8.14 -14.96 6.39
N LEU A 51 7.95 -13.78 5.78
CA LEU A 51 7.32 -13.66 4.46
C LEU A 51 8.21 -14.27 3.39
N LYS A 52 9.50 -14.00 3.43
CA LYS A 52 10.49 -14.51 2.48
C LYS A 52 10.58 -16.03 2.55
N GLU A 53 10.66 -16.61 3.75
CA GLU A 53 10.58 -18.06 3.96
C GLU A 53 9.36 -18.66 3.25
N ASP A 54 8.15 -18.19 3.59
CA ASP A 54 6.90 -18.77 3.09
C ASP A 54 6.75 -18.62 1.56
N LEU A 55 7.10 -17.44 1.02
CA LEU A 55 6.91 -17.11 -0.39
C LEU A 55 7.97 -17.75 -1.29
N MET A 56 9.23 -17.75 -0.86
CA MET A 56 10.34 -18.33 -1.61
C MET A 56 10.36 -19.86 -1.52
N GLU A 57 9.94 -20.47 -0.41
CA GLU A 57 9.76 -21.93 -0.33
C GLU A 57 8.71 -22.40 -1.34
N ALA A 58 7.60 -21.67 -1.45
CA ALA A 58 6.52 -22.03 -2.37
C ALA A 58 6.83 -21.73 -3.84
N ARG A 59 7.70 -20.74 -4.13
CA ARG A 59 8.12 -20.31 -5.47
C ARG A 59 9.62 -19.99 -5.51
N PRO A 60 10.49 -21.02 -5.47
CA PRO A 60 11.94 -20.81 -5.34
C PRO A 60 12.59 -20.10 -6.52
N ASN A 61 11.98 -20.15 -7.71
CA ASN A 61 12.53 -19.56 -8.92
C ASN A 61 12.17 -18.07 -9.10
N TYR A 62 11.34 -17.49 -8.23
CA TYR A 62 10.89 -16.09 -8.38
C TYR A 62 11.93 -15.13 -7.79
N GLY A 63 11.96 -13.90 -8.30
CA GLY A 63 12.73 -12.83 -7.67
C GLY A 63 12.09 -12.32 -6.38
N TRP A 64 12.87 -11.55 -5.62
CA TRP A 64 12.47 -10.92 -4.37
C TRP A 64 12.84 -9.44 -4.39
N LEU A 65 11.85 -8.56 -4.23
CA LEU A 65 12.05 -7.13 -4.00
C LEU A 65 11.29 -6.77 -2.72
N ALA A 66 12.00 -6.31 -1.69
CA ALA A 66 11.38 -5.90 -0.44
C ALA A 66 12.08 -4.67 0.15
N GLU A 67 11.46 -4.09 1.18
CA GLU A 67 11.94 -2.86 1.82
C GLU A 67 13.26 -3.05 2.57
N GLU A 68 13.37 -4.12 3.37
CA GLU A 68 14.45 -4.25 4.37
C GLU A 68 15.66 -5.02 3.86
N SER A 69 15.50 -5.85 2.82
CA SER A 69 16.61 -6.62 2.24
C SER A 69 16.95 -6.28 0.80
N ALA A 70 18.17 -6.63 0.39
CA ALA A 70 18.62 -6.48 -0.97
C ALA A 70 17.76 -7.30 -1.94
N GLU A 71 17.54 -6.75 -3.13
CA GLU A 71 16.85 -7.43 -4.23
C GLU A 71 17.57 -8.75 -4.58
N ILE A 72 16.79 -9.81 -4.77
CA ILE A 72 17.28 -11.10 -5.25
C ILE A 72 16.71 -11.33 -6.65
N PRO A 73 17.56 -11.42 -7.69
CA PRO A 73 17.09 -11.80 -9.00
C PRO A 73 16.61 -13.27 -8.96
N GLY A 74 15.45 -13.52 -9.56
CA GLY A 74 14.92 -14.88 -9.70
C GLY A 74 15.57 -15.62 -10.87
N ASP A 75 15.60 -16.95 -10.77
CA ASP A 75 15.95 -17.82 -11.91
C ASP A 75 14.95 -17.65 -13.07
N ASP A 76 13.67 -17.38 -12.75
CA ASP A 76 12.68 -16.86 -13.69
C ASP A 76 12.68 -15.33 -13.64
N PRO A 77 13.32 -14.63 -14.60
CA PRO A 77 13.42 -13.18 -14.58
C PRO A 77 12.08 -12.50 -14.90
N THR A 78 11.05 -13.27 -15.25
CA THR A 78 9.73 -12.72 -15.56
C THR A 78 8.84 -12.59 -14.34
N ARG A 79 9.24 -13.10 -13.16
CA ARG A 79 8.40 -13.10 -11.97
C ARG A 79 9.17 -12.68 -10.73
N ARG A 80 8.56 -11.83 -9.90
CA ARG A 80 9.09 -11.49 -8.58
C ARG A 80 7.99 -11.18 -7.59
N TRP A 81 8.27 -11.48 -6.33
CA TRP A 81 7.54 -10.95 -5.19
C TRP A 81 7.97 -9.52 -4.93
N ILE A 82 7.01 -8.64 -4.65
CA ILE A 82 7.25 -7.27 -4.18
C ILE A 82 6.57 -7.14 -2.82
N VAL A 83 7.33 -6.86 -1.77
CA VAL A 83 6.86 -7.01 -0.38
C VAL A 83 7.21 -5.79 0.47
N ASP A 84 6.20 -5.29 1.17
CA ASP A 84 6.38 -4.40 2.33
C ASP A 84 5.97 -5.21 3.58
N PRO A 85 6.91 -5.52 4.48
CA PRO A 85 6.62 -6.30 5.67
C PRO A 85 5.83 -5.51 6.72
N LEU A 86 5.88 -4.17 6.73
CA LEU A 86 5.17 -3.30 7.66
C LEU A 86 5.02 -1.87 7.10
N ASP A 87 4.02 -1.67 6.26
CA ASP A 87 3.62 -0.35 5.80
C ASP A 87 2.96 0.41 6.95
N GLY A 88 3.54 1.56 7.32
CA GLY A 88 3.14 2.34 8.49
C GLY A 88 3.95 2.07 9.75
N THR A 89 5.24 1.75 9.61
CA THR A 89 6.25 1.61 10.68
C THR A 89 6.14 2.70 11.78
N THR A 90 5.90 3.95 11.39
CA THR A 90 5.72 5.06 12.36
C THR A 90 4.42 4.91 13.16
N ASN A 91 3.32 4.49 12.53
CA ASN A 91 2.08 4.23 13.25
C ASN A 91 2.24 3.07 14.22
N PHE A 92 2.89 2.00 13.78
CA PHE A 92 3.20 0.84 14.61
C PHE A 92 3.96 1.25 15.88
N LEU A 93 5.03 2.03 15.73
CA LEU A 93 5.82 2.57 16.85
C LEU A 93 5.03 3.45 17.82
N HIS A 94 4.07 4.19 17.31
CA HIS A 94 3.25 5.10 18.10
C HIS A 94 2.00 4.44 18.68
N GLY A 95 1.83 3.12 18.52
CA GLY A 95 0.65 2.41 19.01
C GLY A 95 -0.63 2.74 18.24
N LEU A 96 -0.51 3.30 17.03
CA LEU A 96 -1.65 3.60 16.16
C LEU A 96 -2.01 2.34 15.36
N PRO A 97 -3.24 1.80 15.47
CA PRO A 97 -3.63 0.54 14.82
C PRO A 97 -3.99 0.71 13.34
N HIS A 98 -3.10 1.37 12.57
CA HIS A 98 -3.26 1.63 11.15
C HIS A 98 -1.95 1.38 10.41
N TRP A 99 -1.70 0.12 10.06
CA TRP A 99 -0.51 -0.37 9.38
C TRP A 99 -0.87 -1.70 8.70
N ALA A 100 -0.07 -2.14 7.73
CA ALA A 100 -0.37 -3.35 6.97
C ALA A 100 0.88 -4.09 6.47
N ILE A 101 0.66 -5.33 6.05
CA ILE A 101 1.59 -6.08 5.22
C ILE A 101 1.12 -5.94 3.78
N SER A 102 2.01 -5.59 2.84
CA SER A 102 1.73 -5.51 1.41
C SER A 102 2.52 -6.59 0.66
N ILE A 103 1.84 -7.39 -0.16
CA ILE A 103 2.46 -8.43 -0.99
C ILE A 103 1.87 -8.34 -2.38
N ALA A 104 2.73 -8.18 -3.38
CA ALA A 104 2.36 -8.25 -4.79
C ALA A 104 3.17 -9.32 -5.51
N LEU A 105 2.56 -9.92 -6.53
CA LEU A 105 3.24 -10.75 -7.51
C LEU A 105 3.29 -10.00 -8.84
N GLU A 106 4.49 -9.75 -9.31
CA GLU A 106 4.73 -9.23 -10.65
C GLU A 106 4.98 -10.40 -11.62
N HIS A 107 4.42 -10.31 -12.83
CA HIS A 107 4.71 -11.19 -13.95
C HIS A 107 4.83 -10.37 -15.24
N LYS A 108 6.01 -10.37 -15.87
CA LYS A 108 6.34 -9.58 -17.07
C LYS A 108 6.02 -8.09 -16.91
N SER A 109 6.51 -7.49 -15.83
CA SER A 109 6.30 -6.06 -15.49
C SER A 109 4.85 -5.66 -15.23
N GLU A 110 3.94 -6.63 -15.03
CA GLU A 110 2.56 -6.39 -14.62
C GLU A 110 2.28 -7.03 -13.26
N ILE A 111 1.58 -6.30 -12.38
CA ILE A 111 1.09 -6.88 -11.14
C ILE A 111 -0.10 -7.79 -11.43
N VAL A 112 0.01 -9.07 -11.08
CA VAL A 112 -1.00 -10.10 -11.39
C VAL A 112 -1.74 -10.64 -10.17
N ALA A 113 -1.17 -10.50 -8.97
CA ALA A 113 -1.82 -10.82 -7.71
C ALA A 113 -1.39 -9.84 -6.62
N ALA A 114 -2.30 -9.55 -5.68
CA ALA A 114 -2.07 -8.60 -4.59
C ALA A 114 -2.76 -9.05 -3.31
N VAL A 115 -2.09 -8.83 -2.17
CA VAL A 115 -2.62 -8.93 -0.82
C VAL A 115 -2.16 -7.71 -0.03
N VAL A 116 -3.09 -6.99 0.59
CA VAL A 116 -2.81 -6.01 1.65
C VAL A 116 -3.56 -6.48 2.89
N TYR A 117 -2.86 -6.65 4.01
CA TYR A 117 -3.46 -7.17 5.23
C TYR A 117 -3.18 -6.22 6.40
N ASN A 118 -4.24 -5.64 6.98
CA ASN A 118 -4.19 -4.94 8.26
C ASN A 118 -4.57 -5.91 9.38
N PRO A 119 -3.61 -6.41 10.18
CA PRO A 119 -3.91 -7.33 11.26
C PRO A 119 -4.68 -6.68 12.41
N ALA A 120 -4.42 -5.41 12.71
CA ALA A 120 -5.06 -4.70 13.82
C ALA A 120 -6.56 -4.47 13.57
N GLY A 121 -6.93 -4.26 12.30
CA GLY A 121 -8.33 -4.13 11.87
C GLY A 121 -8.98 -5.44 11.40
N GLU A 122 -8.22 -6.55 11.35
CA GLU A 122 -8.65 -7.83 10.74
C GLU A 122 -9.16 -7.67 9.29
N GLU A 123 -8.52 -6.80 8.52
CA GLU A 123 -8.94 -6.46 7.15
C GLU A 123 -7.95 -7.05 6.14
N LEU A 124 -8.38 -8.07 5.41
CA LEU A 124 -7.59 -8.67 4.33
C LEU A 124 -8.13 -8.27 2.98
N PHE A 125 -7.36 -7.46 2.25
CA PHE A 125 -7.65 -7.06 0.88
C PHE A 125 -6.88 -7.96 -0.09
N ALA A 126 -7.55 -8.51 -1.11
CA ALA A 126 -6.92 -9.37 -2.10
C ALA A 126 -7.48 -9.11 -3.51
N ALA A 127 -6.62 -9.24 -4.53
CA ALA A 127 -7.02 -9.14 -5.93
C ALA A 127 -6.17 -10.04 -6.82
N GLU A 128 -6.78 -10.54 -7.90
CA GLU A 128 -6.09 -11.20 -9.00
C GLU A 128 -6.50 -10.52 -10.30
N LYS A 129 -5.54 -10.36 -11.23
CA LYS A 129 -5.78 -9.68 -12.50
C LYS A 129 -6.96 -10.33 -13.25
N GLY A 130 -7.98 -9.53 -13.55
CA GLY A 130 -9.20 -9.94 -14.25
C GLY A 130 -10.24 -10.67 -13.39
N ALA A 131 -10.00 -10.87 -12.09
CA ALA A 131 -10.93 -11.57 -11.21
C ALA A 131 -11.76 -10.63 -10.34
N GLY A 132 -11.30 -9.39 -10.12
CA GLY A 132 -11.85 -8.45 -9.15
C GLY A 132 -11.00 -8.33 -7.88
N ALA A 133 -11.47 -7.50 -6.96
CA ALA A 133 -10.87 -7.27 -5.65
C ALA A 133 -11.87 -7.63 -4.54
N TRP A 134 -11.36 -8.06 -3.39
CA TRP A 134 -12.14 -8.48 -2.23
C TRP A 134 -11.52 -7.94 -0.94
N MET A 135 -12.37 -7.70 0.05
CA MET A 135 -11.98 -7.50 1.45
C MET A 135 -12.67 -8.58 2.27
N ASN A 136 -11.88 -9.46 2.88
CA ASN A 136 -12.34 -10.71 3.47
C ASN A 136 -13.20 -11.46 2.43
N ASP A 137 -14.47 -11.77 2.76
CA ASP A 137 -15.37 -12.50 1.86
C ASP A 137 -16.24 -11.58 0.98
N ARG A 138 -16.02 -10.25 1.02
CA ARG A 138 -16.85 -9.26 0.32
C ARG A 138 -16.13 -8.68 -0.88
N ARG A 139 -16.80 -8.68 -2.04
CA ARG A 139 -16.28 -8.06 -3.26
C ARG A 139 -16.23 -6.55 -3.11
N LEU A 140 -15.15 -5.94 -3.58
CA LEU A 140 -14.92 -4.50 -3.56
C LEU A 140 -15.38 -3.82 -4.83
N ARG A 141 -15.72 -2.54 -4.69
CA ARG A 141 -15.94 -1.59 -5.77
C ARG A 141 -15.42 -0.24 -5.30
N ALA A 142 -14.69 0.45 -6.17
CA ALA A 142 -14.35 1.85 -5.95
C ALA A 142 -15.63 2.67 -5.78
N SER A 143 -15.53 3.83 -5.12
CA SER A 143 -16.72 4.63 -4.82
C SER A 143 -17.45 5.10 -6.09
N GLY A 144 -18.77 5.25 -6.00
CA GLY A 144 -19.59 5.82 -7.09
C GLY A 144 -19.79 7.32 -7.00
N ARG A 145 -19.11 8.02 -6.09
CA ARG A 145 -19.31 9.46 -5.85
C ARG A 145 -18.77 10.28 -7.01
N THR A 146 -19.57 11.25 -7.46
CA THR A 146 -19.23 12.15 -8.56
C THR A 146 -19.11 13.61 -8.12
N ASN A 147 -19.71 13.95 -6.98
CA ASN A 147 -19.68 15.30 -6.42
C ASN A 147 -18.50 15.45 -5.47
N MET A 148 -17.47 16.18 -5.91
CA MET A 148 -16.21 16.35 -5.16
C MET A 148 -16.44 16.82 -3.72
N ILE A 149 -17.41 17.71 -3.46
CA ILE A 149 -17.64 18.28 -2.12
C ILE A 149 -18.10 17.24 -1.09
N GLU A 150 -18.55 16.07 -1.54
CA GLU A 150 -18.96 14.93 -0.71
C GLU A 150 -17.84 13.88 -0.56
N MET A 151 -16.73 14.06 -1.28
CA MET A 151 -15.68 13.07 -1.41
C MET A 151 -14.55 13.27 -0.40
N ILE A 152 -13.98 12.16 0.06
CA ILE A 152 -12.81 12.11 0.92
C ILE A 152 -11.63 11.61 0.10
N PHE A 153 -10.54 12.36 0.13
CA PHE A 153 -9.27 11.94 -0.47
C PHE A 153 -8.27 11.55 0.61
N SER A 154 -7.29 10.72 0.28
CA SER A 154 -6.11 10.49 1.11
C SER A 154 -4.82 10.89 0.40
N THR A 155 -3.79 11.20 1.18
CA THR A 155 -2.44 11.50 0.69
C THR A 155 -1.43 11.21 1.78
N GLY A 156 -0.18 10.93 1.39
CA GLY A 156 0.96 11.12 2.28
C GLY A 156 1.48 12.55 2.22
N LEU A 157 2.01 13.02 3.34
CA LEU A 157 2.67 14.33 3.43
C LEU A 157 4.17 14.13 3.52
N PRO A 158 4.98 14.83 2.70
CA PRO A 158 6.43 14.79 2.82
C PRO A 158 6.87 15.34 4.18
N PHE A 159 7.79 14.64 4.84
CA PHE A 159 8.36 14.99 6.13
C PHE A 159 9.90 14.93 6.07
N ALA A 160 10.57 15.26 7.17
CA ALA A 160 12.04 15.21 7.29
C ALA A 160 12.80 15.98 6.18
N GLY A 161 12.30 17.15 5.77
CA GLY A 161 13.00 18.03 4.81
C GLY A 161 12.88 17.59 3.35
N ARG A 162 11.96 16.69 3.03
CA ARG A 162 11.67 16.26 1.66
C ARG A 162 11.34 17.43 0.73
N SER A 163 12.01 17.45 -0.43
CA SER A 163 11.95 18.55 -1.40
C SER A 163 10.60 18.76 -2.09
N ASP A 164 9.71 17.77 -2.04
CA ASP A 164 8.40 17.74 -2.70
C ASP A 164 7.26 18.31 -1.82
N LEU A 165 7.63 18.95 -0.69
CA LEU A 165 6.70 19.62 0.21
C LEU A 165 5.95 20.79 -0.47
N PRO A 166 6.60 21.72 -1.19
CA PRO A 166 5.89 22.82 -1.86
C PRO A 166 4.81 22.33 -2.83
N GLU A 167 5.12 21.31 -3.65
CA GLU A 167 4.19 20.72 -4.61
C GLU A 167 3.00 20.07 -3.89
N THR A 168 3.28 19.29 -2.84
CA THR A 168 2.21 18.62 -2.07
C THR A 168 1.29 19.63 -1.37
N LEU A 169 1.83 20.73 -0.84
CA LEU A 169 1.02 21.82 -0.27
C LEU A 169 0.16 22.52 -1.33
N SER A 170 0.69 22.68 -2.55
CA SER A 170 -0.08 23.23 -3.68
C SER A 170 -1.25 22.32 -4.06
N ASP A 171 -1.05 21.00 -4.10
CA ASP A 171 -2.13 20.03 -4.37
C ASP A 171 -3.25 20.16 -3.33
N LEU A 172 -2.88 20.20 -2.05
CA LEU A 172 -3.83 20.35 -0.95
C LEU A 172 -4.63 21.64 -1.06
N ALA A 173 -3.97 22.76 -1.36
CA ALA A 173 -4.63 24.05 -1.54
C ALA A 173 -5.67 24.02 -2.67
N ARG A 174 -5.45 23.21 -3.71
CA ARG A 174 -6.36 23.02 -4.84
C ARG A 174 -7.53 22.09 -4.54
N ILE A 175 -7.31 21.06 -3.72
CA ILE A 175 -8.32 20.01 -3.43
C ILE A 175 -9.22 20.39 -2.26
N LEU A 176 -8.63 20.90 -1.17
CA LEU A 176 -9.34 21.15 0.10
C LEU A 176 -10.59 22.03 -0.04
N PRO A 177 -10.62 23.11 -0.85
CA PRO A 177 -11.83 23.92 -1.01
C PRO A 177 -13.01 23.19 -1.65
N GLY A 178 -12.75 22.09 -2.36
CA GLY A 178 -13.73 21.39 -3.18
C GLY A 178 -14.06 19.97 -2.72
N CYS A 179 -13.60 19.53 -1.54
CA CYS A 179 -13.83 18.18 -1.03
C CYS A 179 -14.41 18.13 0.40
N ALA A 180 -14.92 16.96 0.82
CA ALA A 180 -15.38 16.75 2.19
C ALA A 180 -14.22 16.62 3.19
N GLY A 181 -13.01 16.35 2.69
CA GLY A 181 -11.80 16.41 3.46
C GLY A 181 -10.69 15.53 2.90
N VAL A 182 -9.50 15.75 3.46
CA VAL A 182 -8.31 14.94 3.16
C VAL A 182 -7.95 14.12 4.41
N ARG A 183 -7.43 12.90 4.20
CA ARG A 183 -6.91 12.01 5.23
C ARG A 183 -5.42 11.77 4.99
N ARG A 184 -4.65 11.73 6.08
CA ARG A 184 -3.24 11.37 6.08
C ARG A 184 -3.07 10.37 7.21
N TRP A 185 -3.18 9.08 6.89
CA TRP A 185 -3.05 8.04 7.90
C TRP A 185 -1.66 7.43 7.96
N GLY A 186 -0.87 7.51 6.90
CA GLY A 186 0.55 7.12 6.94
C GLY A 186 0.81 5.64 6.72
N ALA A 187 -0.05 4.98 5.94
CA ALA A 187 0.18 3.65 5.39
C ALA A 187 -0.34 3.63 3.93
N ALA A 188 0.56 3.73 2.95
CA ALA A 188 0.21 3.98 1.55
C ALA A 188 -0.53 2.79 0.91
N SER A 189 -0.15 1.56 1.27
CA SER A 189 -0.81 0.34 0.81
C SER A 189 -2.26 0.28 1.32
N LEU A 190 -2.52 0.76 2.55
CA LEU A 190 -3.87 0.87 3.09
C LEU A 190 -4.67 2.01 2.49
N ASP A 191 -4.05 3.16 2.20
CA ASP A 191 -4.72 4.26 1.51
C ASP A 191 -5.22 3.82 0.12
N LEU A 192 -4.42 3.04 -0.62
CA LEU A 192 -4.84 2.42 -1.87
C LEU A 192 -5.92 1.34 -1.67
N ALA A 193 -5.79 0.47 -0.67
CA ALA A 193 -6.80 -0.55 -0.36
C ALA A 193 -8.15 0.07 0.03
N TYR A 194 -8.13 1.18 0.77
CA TYR A 194 -9.33 1.92 1.17
C TYR A 194 -9.95 2.68 0.00
N THR A 195 -9.14 3.15 -0.95
CA THR A 195 -9.61 3.66 -2.25
C THR A 195 -10.31 2.56 -3.05
N ALA A 196 -9.73 1.35 -3.13
CA ALA A 196 -10.34 0.20 -3.78
C ALA A 196 -11.66 -0.22 -3.12
N ALA A 197 -11.77 -0.06 -1.79
CA ALA A 197 -12.97 -0.36 -1.03
C ALA A 197 -14.03 0.77 -1.03
N GLY A 198 -13.76 1.91 -1.68
CA GLY A 198 -14.65 3.07 -1.71
C GLY A 198 -14.80 3.79 -0.36
N ARG A 199 -13.89 3.56 0.58
CA ARG A 199 -13.78 4.32 1.85
C ARG A 199 -13.16 5.69 1.61
N TYR A 200 -12.18 5.72 0.73
CA TYR A 200 -11.70 6.95 0.11
C TYR A 200 -12.15 6.98 -1.34
N ASP A 201 -12.34 8.18 -1.84
CA ASP A 201 -12.76 8.42 -3.22
C ASP A 201 -11.55 8.69 -4.13
N GLY A 202 -10.38 8.97 -3.56
CA GLY A 202 -9.11 9.01 -4.27
C GLY A 202 -7.91 9.11 -3.33
N PHE A 203 -6.73 8.82 -3.88
CA PHE A 203 -5.44 8.86 -3.22
C PHE A 203 -4.40 9.48 -4.15
N TRP A 204 -3.49 10.27 -3.62
CA TRP A 204 -2.31 10.72 -4.35
C TRP A 204 -1.09 10.81 -3.44
N GLU A 205 0.09 10.48 -3.97
CA GLU A 205 1.34 10.61 -3.22
C GLU A 205 2.56 10.64 -4.16
N ARG A 206 3.68 11.19 -3.67
CA ARG A 206 4.99 11.26 -4.35
C ARG A 206 6.06 10.53 -3.56
N LYS A 207 7.11 10.10 -4.26
CA LYS A 207 8.30 9.40 -3.76
C LYS A 207 8.00 8.15 -2.94
N LEU A 208 6.98 7.41 -3.35
CA LEU A 208 6.72 6.05 -2.89
C LEU A 208 7.68 5.06 -3.56
N LYS A 209 7.88 3.92 -2.91
CA LYS A 209 8.64 2.78 -3.40
C LYS A 209 7.70 1.75 -4.07
N PRO A 210 8.25 0.81 -4.85
CA PRO A 210 7.43 -0.23 -5.49
C PRO A 210 6.58 -1.03 -4.50
N TRP A 211 7.10 -1.36 -3.32
CA TRP A 211 6.41 -2.17 -2.31
C TRP A 211 5.23 -1.45 -1.64
N ASP A 212 5.31 -0.12 -1.47
CA ASP A 212 4.21 0.72 -0.97
C ASP A 212 2.96 0.66 -1.87
N MET A 213 3.16 0.52 -3.19
CA MET A 213 2.10 0.74 -4.19
C MET A 213 1.66 -0.52 -4.94
N ALA A 214 2.55 -1.48 -5.19
CA ALA A 214 2.31 -2.55 -6.16
C ALA A 214 1.01 -3.33 -5.90
N ALA A 215 0.77 -3.74 -4.65
CA ALA A 215 -0.44 -4.47 -4.27
C ALA A 215 -1.69 -3.57 -4.37
N GLY A 216 -1.59 -2.35 -3.84
CA GLY A 216 -2.65 -1.34 -3.88
C GLY A 216 -3.09 -0.96 -5.30
N ILE A 217 -2.15 -0.90 -6.24
CA ILE A 217 -2.42 -0.63 -7.66
C ILE A 217 -3.35 -1.69 -8.24
N LEU A 218 -3.07 -2.97 -8.00
CA LEU A 218 -3.95 -4.02 -8.53
C LEU A 218 -5.32 -3.98 -7.85
N LEU A 219 -5.38 -3.77 -6.53
CA LEU A 219 -6.63 -3.65 -5.78
C LEU A 219 -7.55 -2.57 -6.37
N VAL A 220 -7.02 -1.37 -6.62
CA VAL A 220 -7.80 -0.25 -7.17
C VAL A 220 -8.29 -0.57 -8.59
N LYS A 221 -7.43 -1.10 -9.48
CA LYS A 221 -7.82 -1.48 -10.86
C LYS A 221 -8.94 -2.51 -10.85
N GLU A 222 -8.79 -3.56 -10.07
CA GLU A 222 -9.75 -4.66 -10.00
C GLU A 222 -11.07 -4.29 -9.29
N ALA A 223 -11.05 -3.24 -8.47
CA ALA A 223 -12.25 -2.62 -7.91
C ALA A 223 -12.97 -1.67 -8.89
N GLY A 224 -12.42 -1.42 -10.08
CA GLY A 224 -12.96 -0.51 -11.10
C GLY A 224 -12.50 0.94 -10.97
N GLY A 225 -11.47 1.20 -10.16
CA GLY A 225 -10.80 2.48 -10.10
C GLY A 225 -9.78 2.66 -11.24
N LEU A 226 -9.30 3.89 -11.38
CA LEU A 226 -8.28 4.28 -12.35
C LEU A 226 -7.03 4.77 -11.62
N ILE A 227 -5.88 4.61 -12.29
CA ILE A 227 -4.55 4.89 -11.74
C ILE A 227 -3.64 5.42 -12.84
N ASP A 228 -2.80 6.38 -12.51
CA ASP A 228 -1.78 6.95 -13.40
C ASP A 228 -0.70 7.65 -12.54
N GLY A 229 0.42 8.05 -13.12
CA GLY A 229 1.54 8.71 -12.42
C GLY A 229 1.23 10.18 -12.07
N MET A 230 2.11 10.89 -11.37
CA MET A 230 1.98 12.36 -11.31
C MET A 230 2.29 13.00 -12.66
N ILE A 231 3.25 12.45 -13.39
CA ILE A 231 3.48 12.80 -14.79
C ILE A 231 2.60 11.90 -15.65
N ARG A 232 1.74 12.51 -16.47
CA ARG A 232 0.75 11.78 -17.27
C ARG A 232 1.40 10.74 -18.18
N GLY A 233 0.95 9.49 -18.08
CA GLY A 233 1.41 8.39 -18.94
C GLY A 233 2.69 7.71 -18.47
N ASN A 234 3.31 8.20 -17.40
CA ASN A 234 4.41 7.50 -16.75
C ASN A 234 3.88 6.32 -15.93
N ASN A 235 4.73 5.31 -15.77
CA ASN A 235 4.45 4.18 -14.88
C ASN A 235 4.60 4.62 -13.41
N PRO A 236 3.56 4.56 -12.57
CA PRO A 236 3.62 4.97 -11.17
C PRO A 236 4.71 4.25 -10.36
N ILE A 237 4.95 2.97 -10.65
CA ILE A 237 5.94 2.16 -9.93
C ILE A 237 7.37 2.63 -10.24
N GLU A 238 7.63 3.02 -11.49
CA GLU A 238 8.95 3.50 -11.92
C GLU A 238 9.21 4.94 -11.45
N GLU A 239 8.18 5.79 -11.51
CA GLU A 239 8.29 7.20 -11.09
C GLU A 239 8.30 7.35 -9.55
N GLY A 240 7.67 6.42 -8.83
CA GLY A 240 7.44 6.55 -7.40
C GLY A 240 6.35 7.57 -7.06
N SER A 241 5.42 7.83 -7.98
CA SER A 241 4.35 8.80 -7.77
C SER A 241 3.04 8.28 -8.37
N ILE A 242 1.94 8.51 -7.68
CA ILE A 242 0.67 7.87 -8.03
C ILE A 242 -0.51 8.80 -7.77
N ILE A 243 -1.51 8.69 -8.66
CA ILE A 243 -2.86 9.21 -8.49
C ILE A 243 -3.82 8.06 -8.74
N ALA A 244 -4.73 7.82 -7.79
CA ALA A 244 -5.74 6.79 -7.87
C ALA A 244 -7.12 7.37 -7.49
N SER A 245 -8.18 7.02 -8.21
CA SER A 245 -9.56 7.43 -7.85
C SER A 245 -10.58 6.55 -8.56
N ASN A 246 -11.87 6.75 -8.25
CA ASN A 246 -12.93 6.16 -9.04
C ASN A 246 -12.95 6.72 -10.49
N SER A 247 -13.54 5.97 -11.41
CA SER A 247 -13.54 6.33 -12.83
C SER A 247 -14.33 7.60 -13.16
N ALA A 248 -15.31 7.98 -12.33
CA ALA A 248 -16.22 9.09 -12.63
C ALA A 248 -15.57 10.46 -12.42
N VAL A 249 -14.58 10.55 -11.53
CA VAL A 249 -13.91 11.81 -11.17
C VAL A 249 -12.42 11.83 -11.48
N PHE A 250 -11.85 10.70 -11.92
CA PHE A 250 -10.41 10.54 -12.13
C PHE A 250 -9.78 11.68 -12.93
N ASP A 251 -10.33 12.02 -14.10
CA ASP A 251 -9.78 13.09 -14.95
C ASP A 251 -9.84 14.47 -14.27
N ARG A 252 -10.90 14.73 -13.50
CA ARG A 252 -11.04 15.99 -12.74
C ARG A 252 -10.01 16.02 -11.60
N PHE A 253 -9.82 14.91 -10.92
CA PHE A 253 -8.86 14.78 -9.83
C PHE A 253 -7.42 14.94 -10.33
N CYS A 254 -7.04 14.27 -11.43
CA CYS A 254 -5.73 14.45 -12.06
C CYS A 254 -5.46 15.91 -12.44
N ARG A 255 -6.44 16.63 -13.00
CA ARG A 255 -6.28 18.06 -13.31
C ARG A 255 -6.05 18.93 -12.08
N LEU A 256 -6.64 18.58 -10.94
CA LEU A 256 -6.45 19.33 -9.70
C LEU A 256 -5.07 19.09 -9.09
N VAL A 257 -4.55 17.85 -9.16
CA VAL A 257 -3.30 17.45 -8.51
C VAL A 257 -2.06 17.73 -9.37
N ARG A 258 -2.11 17.48 -10.69
CA ARG A 258 -0.90 17.49 -11.53
C ARG A 258 -0.35 18.86 -11.91
N ASP A 259 -1.18 19.90 -11.77
CA ASP A 259 -1.06 21.15 -12.55
C ASP A 259 -1.07 20.92 -14.07
N VAL A 260 -1.69 21.86 -14.76
CA VAL A 260 -1.60 22.08 -16.22
C VAL A 260 -0.94 23.43 -16.41
#